data_AF-A0A7Y9LUG8-F1
#
_entry.id   AF-A0A7Y9LUG8-F1
#
_cell.length_a   1.000
_cell.length_b   1.000
_cell.length_c   1.000
_cell.angle_alpha   90.00
_cell.angle_beta   90.00
_cell.angle_gamma   90.00
#
_symmetry.space_group_name_H-M   'P 1'
#
loop_
_entity.id
_entity.type
_entity.pdbx_description
1 polymer ?
#
loop_
_entity_poly.entity_id
_entity_poly.type
_entity_poly.pdbx_seq_one_letter_code
_entity_poly.pdbx_strand_id
1 'polypeptide(L)'
;MTPSNPTTPVLCTAALLSGSIDESGGAGAGSIYLKLVVKNKSAKPCTINGYPGVSLVGNNNGTQLGAAADRDPADPSQGAVLLAPGASAAAQLQYTHAENYGASCGLSSADGFRVYPPSATDALYIAHPLKACTQKDVVLLHIGTFKKA
;
A
#
# COMPACT_ATOMS: atom_id res chain seq x y z
N MET A 1 14.56 -18.46 38.01
CA MET A 1 14.32 -18.83 36.61
C MET A 1 12.95 -18.28 36.23
N THR A 2 12.88 -17.11 35.59
CA THR A 2 11.61 -16.53 35.12
C THR A 2 11.25 -17.13 33.76
N PRO A 3 10.01 -17.61 33.55
CA PRO A 3 9.60 -18.15 32.26
C PRO A 3 9.48 -17.03 31.23
N SER A 4 10.22 -17.16 30.13
CA SER A 4 10.05 -16.34 28.93
C SER A 4 8.70 -16.69 28.29
N ASN A 5 7.71 -15.82 28.48
CA ASN A 5 6.43 -15.92 27.78
C ASN A 5 6.69 -15.87 26.26
N PRO A 6 6.10 -16.74 25.42
CA PRO A 6 6.22 -16.58 23.98
C PRO A 6 5.54 -15.26 23.61
N THR A 7 6.34 -14.24 23.28
CA THR A 7 5.83 -12.97 22.77
C THR A 7 5.10 -13.28 21.46
N THR A 8 3.77 -13.24 21.47
CA THR A 8 2.98 -13.24 20.24
C THR A 8 3.56 -12.15 19.33
N PRO A 9 3.94 -12.47 18.07
CA PRO A 9 4.45 -11.46 17.16
C PRO A 9 3.44 -10.33 17.04
N VAL A 10 3.84 -9.11 17.44
CA VAL A 10 2.99 -7.93 17.32
C VAL A 10 2.82 -7.64 15.84
N LEU A 11 1.60 -7.65 15.33
CA LEU A 11 1.32 -7.35 13.93
C LEU A 11 1.41 -5.83 13.70
N CYS A 12 1.99 -5.41 12.58
CA CYS A 12 2.06 -3.99 12.26
C CYS A 12 0.66 -3.47 11.89
N THR A 13 0.13 -2.55 12.71
CA THR A 13 -1.08 -1.77 12.42
C THR A 13 -0.72 -0.43 11.80
N ALA A 14 -1.68 0.24 11.16
CA ALA A 14 -1.44 1.54 10.56
C ALA A 14 -0.99 2.59 11.61
N ALA A 15 -1.51 2.50 12.84
CA ALA A 15 -1.09 3.35 13.95
C ALA A 15 0.43 3.27 14.27
N LEU A 16 1.06 2.13 14.04
CA LEU A 16 2.50 1.90 14.27
C LEU A 16 3.38 2.32 13.10
N LEU A 17 2.77 2.65 11.96
CA LEU A 17 3.46 2.90 10.70
C LEU A 17 3.35 4.37 10.25
N SER A 18 4.34 4.81 9.50
CA SER A 18 4.24 5.95 8.59
C SER A 18 4.42 5.44 7.16
N GLY A 19 3.67 5.99 6.20
CA GLY A 19 3.75 5.60 4.80
C GLY A 19 4.35 6.70 3.91
N SER A 20 5.02 6.29 2.84
CA SER A 20 5.53 7.17 1.79
C SER A 20 5.52 6.45 0.43
N ILE A 21 5.48 7.21 -0.65
CA ILE A 21 5.66 6.69 -2.01
C ILE A 21 7.08 7.03 -2.48
N ASP A 22 7.74 6.04 -3.06
CA ASP A 22 8.98 6.21 -3.79
C ASP A 22 8.72 5.97 -5.29
N GLU A 23 9.13 6.93 -6.12
CA GLU A 23 8.82 6.98 -7.56
C GLU A 23 9.93 6.33 -8.43
N SER A 24 10.89 5.63 -7.81
CA SER A 24 12.06 5.08 -8.51
C SER A 24 11.78 3.81 -9.34
N GLY A 25 10.53 3.33 -9.39
CA GLY A 25 10.19 2.07 -10.05
C GLY A 25 10.14 2.14 -11.59
N GLY A 26 10.12 3.35 -12.18
CA GLY A 26 10.13 3.55 -13.62
C GLY A 26 8.74 3.46 -14.28
N ALA A 27 8.71 3.38 -15.61
CA ALA A 27 7.48 3.39 -16.40
C ALA A 27 7.48 2.30 -17.47
N GLY A 28 6.30 1.79 -17.83
CA GLY A 28 6.13 0.79 -18.88
C GLY A 28 4.67 0.58 -19.26
N ALA A 29 4.41 0.35 -20.56
CA ALA A 29 3.09 -0.04 -21.10
C ALA A 29 1.89 0.81 -20.58
N GLY A 30 2.01 2.14 -20.57
CA GLY A 30 0.92 3.01 -20.08
C GLY A 30 0.70 2.94 -18.56
N SER A 31 1.68 2.46 -17.82
CA SER A 31 1.70 2.41 -16.36
C SER A 31 3.04 2.92 -15.82
N ILE A 32 3.04 3.28 -14.54
CA ILE A 32 4.24 3.56 -13.76
C ILE A 32 4.34 2.56 -12.61
N TYR A 33 5.56 2.30 -12.18
CA TYR A 33 5.85 1.49 -11.02
C TYR A 33 6.35 2.39 -9.89
N LEU A 34 5.68 2.29 -8.76
CA LEU A 34 5.95 3.00 -7.53
C LEU A 34 6.33 1.97 -6.46
N LYS A 35 6.99 2.42 -5.41
CA LYS A 35 7.18 1.63 -4.19
C LYS A 35 6.37 2.26 -3.08
N LEU A 36 5.42 1.50 -2.57
CA LEU A 36 4.70 1.84 -1.35
C LEU A 36 5.56 1.43 -0.17
N VAL A 37 6.13 2.41 0.52
CA VAL A 37 7.03 2.20 1.65
C VAL A 37 6.28 2.44 2.95
N VAL A 38 6.42 1.51 3.90
CA VAL A 38 5.99 1.70 5.28
C VAL A 38 7.19 1.64 6.21
N LYS A 39 7.22 2.52 7.20
CA LYS A 39 8.26 2.59 8.23
C LYS A 39 7.64 2.42 9.60
N ASN A 40 8.24 1.57 10.44
CA ASN A 40 7.83 1.45 11.83
C ASN A 40 8.27 2.71 12.60
N LYS A 41 7.30 3.54 13.00
CA LYS A 41 7.52 4.76 13.79
C LYS A 41 7.38 4.53 15.30
N SER A 42 7.02 3.31 15.71
CA SER A 42 6.86 2.95 17.10
C SER A 42 8.17 2.51 17.75
N ALA A 43 8.21 2.46 19.08
CA ALA A 43 9.37 1.99 19.83
C ALA A 43 9.44 0.45 19.95
N LYS A 44 8.46 -0.29 19.42
CA LYS A 44 8.38 -1.75 19.53
C LYS A 44 8.51 -2.39 18.14
N PRO A 45 9.16 -3.56 18.03
CA PRO A 45 9.16 -4.30 16.78
C PRO A 45 7.75 -4.79 16.45
N CYS A 46 7.42 -4.82 15.16
CA CYS A 46 6.19 -5.43 14.66
C CYS A 46 6.46 -6.25 13.40
N THR A 47 5.54 -7.13 13.03
CA THR A 47 5.64 -8.03 11.88
C THR A 47 4.60 -7.67 10.83
N ILE A 48 5.03 -7.64 9.57
CA ILE A 48 4.16 -7.42 8.41
C ILE A 48 4.33 -8.58 7.42
N ASN A 49 3.23 -9.09 6.87
CA ASN A 49 3.27 -10.24 5.97
C ASN A 49 2.11 -10.20 4.97
N GLY A 50 2.41 -10.24 3.68
CA GLY A 50 1.41 -10.32 2.60
C GLY A 50 1.15 -8.99 1.90
N TYR A 51 0.03 -8.94 1.18
CA TYR A 51 -0.39 -7.81 0.35
C TYR A 51 -1.11 -6.75 1.18
N PRO A 52 -0.72 -5.47 1.10
CA PRO A 52 -1.57 -4.41 1.62
C PRO A 52 -2.83 -4.28 0.78
N GLY A 53 -3.92 -3.85 1.42
CA GLY A 53 -5.05 -3.29 0.67
C GLY A 53 -4.72 -1.86 0.28
N VAL A 54 -4.86 -1.50 -1.00
CA VAL A 54 -4.56 -0.15 -1.49
C VAL A 54 -5.74 0.37 -2.30
N SER A 55 -6.07 1.65 -2.16
CA SER A 55 -7.07 2.31 -3.00
C SER A 55 -6.68 3.76 -3.23
N LEU A 56 -6.97 4.29 -4.42
CA LEU A 56 -6.91 5.74 -4.64
C LEU A 56 -8.03 6.40 -3.83
N VAL A 57 -7.72 7.56 -3.25
CA VAL A 57 -8.67 8.38 -2.51
C VAL A 57 -8.65 9.82 -2.99
N GLY A 58 -9.76 10.53 -2.75
CA GLY A 58 -9.91 11.94 -3.11
C GLY A 58 -10.79 12.72 -2.13
N ASN A 59 -11.17 13.93 -2.56
CA ASN A 59 -12.04 14.88 -1.86
C ASN A 59 -11.49 15.39 -0.53
N ASN A 60 -10.18 15.26 -0.29
CA ASN A 60 -9.47 15.65 0.93
C ASN A 60 -10.04 14.99 2.20
N ASN A 61 -10.81 13.91 2.06
CA ASN A 61 -11.48 13.23 3.17
C ASN A 61 -11.26 11.72 3.16
N GLY A 62 -10.41 11.21 2.25
CA GLY A 62 -10.13 9.79 2.13
C GLY A 62 -11.23 8.99 1.42
N THR A 63 -12.13 9.66 0.68
CA THR A 63 -13.17 8.97 -0.10
C THR A 63 -12.49 8.11 -1.16
N GLN A 64 -12.75 6.80 -1.15
CA GLN A 64 -12.22 5.90 -2.17
C GLN A 64 -12.76 6.26 -3.56
N LEU A 65 -11.84 6.31 -4.52
CA LEU A 65 -12.11 6.48 -5.94
C LEU A 65 -11.89 5.15 -6.64
N GLY A 66 -12.92 4.63 -7.30
CA GLY A 66 -12.83 3.44 -8.14
C GLY A 66 -12.53 2.15 -7.38
N ALA A 67 -11.92 1.21 -8.11
CA ALA A 67 -11.56 -0.11 -7.61
C ALA A 67 -10.40 -0.06 -6.60
N ALA A 68 -10.35 -1.05 -5.70
CA ALA A 68 -9.15 -1.30 -4.91
C ALA A 68 -8.08 -1.99 -5.76
N ALA A 69 -6.85 -2.02 -5.26
CA ALA A 69 -5.75 -2.69 -5.94
C ALA A 69 -5.95 -4.20 -5.97
N ASP A 70 -5.69 -4.80 -7.13
CA ASP A 70 -5.55 -6.24 -7.28
C ASP A 70 -4.18 -6.68 -6.81
N ARG A 71 -4.11 -7.91 -6.29
CA ARG A 71 -2.84 -8.51 -5.88
C ARG A 71 -2.06 -8.91 -7.12
N ASP A 72 -0.79 -8.56 -7.17
CA ASP A 72 0.12 -9.03 -8.20
C ASP A 72 0.57 -10.47 -7.88
N PRO A 73 0.13 -11.50 -8.63
CA PRO A 73 0.52 -12.88 -8.40
C PRO A 73 1.99 -13.14 -8.72
N ALA A 74 2.66 -12.26 -9.49
CA ALA A 74 4.08 -12.36 -9.77
C ALA A 74 4.96 -11.88 -8.61
N ASP A 75 4.36 -11.19 -7.62
CA ASP A 75 5.05 -10.75 -6.41
C ASP A 75 4.40 -11.29 -5.11
N PRO A 76 4.49 -12.62 -4.87
CA PRO A 76 3.93 -13.26 -3.69
C PRO A 76 4.77 -13.06 -2.42
N SER A 77 4.15 -13.32 -1.27
CA SER A 77 4.84 -13.22 0.03
C SER A 77 5.99 -14.24 0.11
N GLN A 78 7.14 -13.76 0.56
CA GLN A 78 8.30 -14.59 0.89
C GLN A 78 8.40 -14.90 2.39
N GLY A 79 7.37 -14.55 3.16
CA GLY A 79 7.31 -14.73 4.60
C GLY A 79 7.13 -13.43 5.36
N ALA A 80 7.07 -13.56 6.68
CA ALA A 80 6.91 -12.44 7.59
C ALA A 80 8.16 -11.55 7.65
N VAL A 81 7.97 -10.24 7.51
CA VAL A 81 9.02 -9.23 7.66
C VAL A 81 8.93 -8.62 9.06
N LEU A 82 10.01 -8.74 9.83
CA LEU A 82 10.15 -8.07 11.12
C LEU A 82 10.64 -6.63 10.92
N LEU A 83 9.83 -5.67 11.35
CA LEU A 83 10.16 -4.25 11.36
C LEU A 83 10.55 -3.83 12.78
N ALA A 84 11.86 -3.71 13.02
CA ALA A 84 12.38 -3.02 14.20
C ALA A 84 12.00 -1.52 14.19
N PRO A 85 12.08 -0.81 15.33
CA PRO A 85 11.90 0.64 15.36
C PRO A 85 12.76 1.33 14.30
N GLY A 86 12.13 2.14 13.44
CA GLY A 86 12.78 2.85 12.33
C GLY A 86 13.05 2.02 11.07
N ALA A 87 12.82 0.70 11.08
CA ALA A 87 12.95 -0.14 9.90
C ALA A 87 11.76 0.02 8.93
N SER A 88 12.01 -0.27 7.66
CA SER A 88 11.03 -0.12 6.59
C SER A 88 10.78 -1.41 5.80
N ALA A 89 9.59 -1.51 5.24
CA ALA A 89 9.24 -2.46 4.20
C ALA A 89 8.66 -1.72 2.99
N ALA A 90 8.82 -2.28 1.80
CA ALA A 90 8.28 -1.76 0.56
C ALA A 90 7.47 -2.83 -0.17
N ALA A 91 6.38 -2.41 -0.81
CA ALA A 91 5.61 -3.21 -1.74
C ALA A 91 5.61 -2.51 -3.10
N GLN A 92 5.80 -3.27 -4.18
CA GLN A 92 5.75 -2.73 -5.54
C GLN A 92 4.29 -2.42 -5.92
N LEU A 93 4.02 -1.17 -6.29
CA LEU A 93 2.72 -0.68 -6.69
C LEU A 93 2.78 -0.29 -8.16
N GLN A 94 2.06 -0.99 -9.01
CA GLN A 94 1.82 -0.57 -10.38
C GLN A 94 0.58 0.33 -10.43
N TYR A 95 0.69 1.47 -11.08
CA TYR A 95 -0.42 2.35 -11.42
C TYR A 95 -0.54 2.45 -12.94
N THR A 96 -1.65 1.98 -13.49
CA THR A 96 -2.04 2.22 -14.89
C THR A 96 -2.67 3.60 -15.00
N HIS A 97 -2.25 4.40 -15.99
CA HIS A 97 -2.80 5.74 -16.19
C HIS A 97 -4.31 5.68 -16.41
N ALA A 98 -5.08 6.33 -15.55
CA ALA A 98 -6.53 6.44 -15.62
C ALA A 98 -7.01 6.98 -16.99
N GLU A 99 -6.20 7.86 -17.58
CA GLU A 99 -6.41 8.48 -18.89
C GLU A 99 -6.49 7.45 -20.03
N ASN A 100 -5.91 6.26 -19.87
CA ASN A 100 -5.95 5.19 -20.87
C ASN A 100 -7.36 4.63 -21.11
N TYR A 101 -8.29 4.84 -20.17
CA TYR A 101 -9.65 4.26 -20.21
C TYR A 101 -10.69 5.23 -20.77
N GLY A 102 -10.35 6.51 -20.99
CA GLY A 102 -11.26 7.49 -21.60
C GLY A 102 -12.61 7.60 -20.87
N ALA A 103 -13.71 7.50 -21.62
CA ALA A 103 -15.06 7.72 -21.10
C ALA A 103 -15.51 6.67 -20.05
N SER A 104 -15.00 5.44 -20.09
CA SER A 104 -15.36 4.40 -19.13
C SER A 104 -14.71 4.58 -17.75
N CYS A 105 -13.75 5.50 -17.62
CA CYS A 105 -13.06 5.75 -16.36
C CYS A 105 -13.90 6.58 -15.38
N GLY A 106 -14.67 7.55 -15.89
CA GLY A 106 -15.19 8.65 -15.06
C GLY A 106 -14.04 9.36 -14.34
N LEU A 107 -13.13 9.96 -15.12
CA LEU A 107 -11.86 10.49 -14.66
C LEU A 107 -12.04 11.50 -13.51
N SER A 108 -11.26 11.34 -12.44
CA SER A 108 -11.23 12.23 -11.28
C SER A 108 -9.80 12.43 -10.80
N SER A 109 -9.61 13.39 -9.89
CA SER A 109 -8.33 13.64 -9.23
C SER A 109 -8.31 12.92 -7.88
N ALA A 110 -7.33 12.06 -7.68
CA ALA A 110 -6.97 11.50 -6.38
C ALA A 110 -5.98 12.43 -5.66
N ASP A 111 -6.11 12.53 -4.35
CA ASP A 111 -5.17 13.23 -3.47
C ASP A 111 -4.17 12.29 -2.80
N GLY A 112 -4.39 10.98 -2.90
CA GLY A 112 -3.45 9.99 -2.40
C GLY A 112 -3.98 8.56 -2.39
N PHE A 113 -3.38 7.78 -1.50
CA PHE A 113 -3.71 6.38 -1.29
C PHE A 113 -4.23 6.14 0.12
N ARG A 114 -5.24 5.30 0.24
CA ARG A 114 -5.61 4.62 1.49
C ARG A 114 -4.99 3.24 1.49
N VAL A 115 -4.21 2.94 2.53
CA VAL A 115 -3.43 1.70 2.63
C VAL A 115 -3.76 0.98 3.93
N TYR A 116 -4.17 -0.29 3.81
CA TYR A 116 -4.43 -1.20 4.90
C TYR A 116 -3.26 -2.18 5.02
N PRO A 117 -2.54 -2.21 6.15
CA PRO A 117 -1.54 -3.25 6.40
C PRO A 117 -2.19 -4.65 6.34
N PRO A 118 -1.50 -5.68 5.84
CA PRO A 118 -2.07 -7.02 5.62
C PRO A 118 -2.74 -7.68 6.84
N SER A 119 -2.37 -7.25 8.04
CA SER A 119 -2.79 -7.83 9.30
C SER A 119 -3.62 -6.88 10.16
N ALA A 120 -4.08 -5.77 9.60
CA ALA A 120 -4.77 -4.73 10.33
C ALA A 120 -5.97 -4.18 9.55
N THR A 121 -6.98 -3.73 10.28
CA THR A 121 -8.20 -3.12 9.73
C THR A 121 -8.16 -1.60 9.75
N ASP A 122 -7.16 -1.01 10.40
CA ASP A 122 -6.88 0.42 10.34
C ASP A 122 -6.09 0.78 9.07
N ALA A 123 -6.28 2.01 8.59
CA ALA A 123 -5.64 2.48 7.38
C ALA A 123 -4.70 3.66 7.67
N LEU A 124 -3.64 3.74 6.87
CA LEU A 124 -2.83 4.94 6.72
C LEU A 124 -3.20 5.62 5.40
N TYR A 125 -3.05 6.94 5.38
CA TYR A 125 -3.25 7.76 4.19
C TYR A 125 -1.91 8.33 3.75
N ILE A 126 -1.56 8.13 2.48
CA ILE A 126 -0.31 8.61 1.89
C ILE A 126 -0.68 9.61 0.79
N ALA A 127 -0.38 10.89 1.02
CA ALA A 127 -0.62 11.94 0.04
C ALA A 127 0.28 11.71 -1.19
N HIS A 128 -0.35 11.58 -2.36
CA HIS A 128 0.34 11.39 -3.63
C HIS A 128 -0.67 11.65 -4.77
N PRO A 129 -0.67 12.86 -5.34
CA PRO A 129 -1.69 13.25 -6.31
C PRO A 129 -1.55 12.44 -7.60
N LEU A 130 -2.64 11.81 -8.01
CA LEU A 130 -2.75 11.04 -9.27
C LEU A 130 -4.12 11.26 -9.91
N LYS A 131 -4.28 10.75 -11.13
CA LYS A 131 -5.61 10.55 -11.71
C LYS A 131 -6.19 9.23 -11.24
N ALA A 132 -7.51 9.18 -11.16
CA ALA A 132 -8.25 7.99 -10.78
C ALA A 132 -9.46 7.81 -11.68
N CYS A 133 -9.91 6.57 -11.78
CA CYS A 133 -11.24 6.26 -12.26
C CYS A 133 -12.20 6.23 -11.07
N THR A 134 -13.42 6.74 -11.27
CA THR A 134 -14.50 6.62 -10.29
C THR A 134 -15.28 5.33 -10.45
N GLN A 135 -15.27 4.74 -11.64
CA GLN A 135 -15.87 3.45 -11.92
C GLN A 135 -15.07 2.33 -11.25
N LYS A 136 -15.79 1.32 -10.71
CA LYS A 136 -15.21 0.24 -9.89
C LYS A 136 -14.83 -1.01 -10.67
N ASP A 137 -15.21 -1.08 -11.94
CA ASP A 137 -14.85 -2.13 -12.89
C ASP A 137 -13.48 -1.88 -13.53
N VAL A 138 -12.98 -0.64 -13.47
CA VAL A 138 -11.64 -0.28 -13.92
C VAL A 138 -10.64 -0.41 -12.76
N VAL A 139 -9.81 -1.45 -12.81
CA VAL A 139 -8.69 -1.63 -11.88
C VAL A 139 -7.46 -0.90 -12.42
N LEU A 140 -7.03 0.13 -11.70
CA LEU A 140 -5.82 0.90 -12.04
C LEU A 140 -4.57 0.45 -11.27
N LEU A 141 -4.76 -0.28 -10.18
CA LEU A 141 -3.70 -0.58 -9.23
C LEU A 141 -3.45 -2.09 -9.15
N HIS A 142 -2.18 -2.47 -9.25
CA HIS A 142 -1.72 -3.81 -8.87
C HIS A 142 -0.64 -3.68 -7.80
N ILE A 143 -0.71 -4.51 -6.77
CA ILE A 143 0.16 -4.40 -5.60
C ILE A 143 0.82 -5.74 -5.27
N GLY A 144 2.14 -5.71 -5.08
CA GLY A 144 2.94 -6.83 -4.57
C GLY A 144 2.87 -6.96 -3.05
N THR A 145 3.61 -7.93 -2.50
CA THR A 145 3.73 -8.06 -1.05
C THR A 145 4.79 -7.16 -0.44
N PHE A 146 4.68 -6.90 0.86
CA PHE A 146 5.73 -6.20 1.59
C PHE A 146 7.00 -7.03 1.70
N LYS A 147 8.12 -6.46 1.27
CA LYS A 147 9.48 -6.96 1.42
C LYS A 147 10.30 -5.96 2.22
N LYS A 148 11.41 -6.42 2.82
CA LYS A 148 12.34 -5.52 3.51
C LYS A 148 12.89 -4.50 2.50
N ALA A 149 12.82 -3.21 2.85
CA ALA A 149 13.32 -2.10 2.04
C ALA A 149 14.80 -1.81 2.34
#